data_AF-A0A7C0V0J0-F1
#
_entry.id   AF-A0A7C0V0J0-F1
#
_cell.length_a   1.000
_cell.length_b   1.000
_cell.length_c   1.000
_cell.angle_alpha   90.00
_cell.angle_beta   90.00
_cell.angle_gamma   90.00
#
_symmetry.space_group_name_H-M   'P 1'
#
loop_
_entity.id
_entity.type
_entity.pdbx_description
1 polymer ?
#
loop_
_entity_poly.entity_id
_entity_poly.type
_entity_poly.pdbx_seq_one_letter_code
_entity_poly.pdbx_strand_id
1 'polypeptide(L)' 'MVRKVVLRAHKFYEYNYNKGVIRLKNRKCPRCGSIMAHHMKPVERWHCGRCNYTEFITKK' A
#
# COMPACT_ATOMS: atom_id res chain seq x y z
N MET A 1 4.25 23.34 -12.53
CA MET A 1 4.10 22.17 -13.41
C MET A 1 3.97 20.91 -12.56
N VAL A 2 2.80 20.28 -12.48
CA VAL A 2 2.62 19.03 -11.72
C VAL A 2 3.01 17.85 -12.61
N ARG A 3 4.08 17.12 -12.27
CA ARG A 3 4.46 15.89 -12.98
C ARG A 3 3.36 14.84 -12.80
N LYS A 4 2.64 14.49 -13.87
CA LYS A 4 1.77 13.32 -13.91
C LYS A 4 2.64 12.07 -13.90
N VAL A 5 2.87 11.48 -12.73
CA VAL A 5 3.47 10.15 -12.61
C VAL A 5 2.37 9.12 -12.89
N VAL A 6 2.46 8.42 -14.02
CA VAL A 6 1.54 7.32 -14.34
C VAL A 6 1.90 6.11 -13.48
N LEU A 7 1.24 5.98 -12.33
CA LEU A 7 1.33 4.80 -11.47
C LEU A 7 0.56 3.65 -12.12
N ARG A 8 1.25 2.53 -12.39
CA ARG A 8 0.63 1.32 -12.96
C ARG A 8 0.30 0.33 -11.84
N ALA A 9 -0.95 -0.16 -11.80
CA ALA A 9 -1.45 -1.02 -10.72
C ALA A 9 -0.66 -2.33 -10.54
N HIS A 10 -0.12 -2.92 -11.61
CA HIS A 10 0.63 -4.18 -11.53
C HIS A 10 1.92 -4.07 -10.72
N LYS A 11 2.49 -2.87 -10.53
CA LYS A 11 3.74 -2.68 -9.79
C LYS A 11 3.59 -2.93 -8.27
N PHE A 12 2.35 -2.97 -7.78
CA PHE A 12 2.04 -3.24 -6.37
C PHE A 12 2.00 -4.74 -6.03
N TYR A 13 2.17 -5.62 -7.03
CA TYR A 13 2.19 -7.06 -6.83
C TYR A 13 3.60 -7.63 -7.02
N GLU A 14 3.95 -8.60 -6.21
CA GLU A 14 5.11 -9.48 -6.38
C GLU A 14 4.65 -10.82 -6.92
N TYR A 15 5.37 -11.28 -7.93
CA TYR A 15 5.15 -12.56 -8.58
C TYR A 15 6.29 -13.50 -8.17
N ASN A 16 5.95 -14.64 -7.58
CA ASN A 16 6.88 -15.74 -7.41
C ASN A 16 6.51 -16.84 -8.40
N TYR A 17 7.14 -16.84 -9.57
CA TYR A 17 6.85 -17.79 -10.65
C TYR A 17 7.16 -19.23 -10.26
N ASN A 18 8.18 -19.46 -9.43
CA ASN A 18 8.57 -20.81 -9.00
C ASN A 18 7.47 -21.49 -8.16
N LYS A 19 6.70 -20.70 -7.41
CA LYS A 19 5.61 -21.18 -6.55
C LYS A 19 4.22 -20.90 -7.11
N GLY A 20 4.12 -20.15 -8.21
CA GLY A 20 2.83 -19.70 -8.76
C GLY A 20 2.05 -18.76 -7.84
N VAL A 21 2.71 -18.05 -6.92
CA VAL A 21 2.03 -17.20 -5.91
C VAL A 21 2.18 -15.73 -6.26
N ILE A 22 1.06 -15.00 -6.18
CA ILE A 22 1.00 -13.55 -6.31
C ILE A 22 0.77 -12.95 -4.92
N ARG A 23 1.66 -12.05 -4.48
CA ARG A 23 1.55 -11.34 -3.20
C ARG A 23 1.38 -9.85 -3.43
N LEU A 24 0.48 -9.22 -2.67
CA LEU A 24 0.36 -7.77 -2.65
C LEU A 24 1.49 -7.21 -1.77
N LYS A 25 2.26 -6.24 -2.28
CA LYS A 25 3.33 -5.55 -1.51
C LYS A 25 2.76 -4.71 -0.37
N ASN A 26 1.57 -4.17 -0.58
CA ASN A 26 0.91 -3.26 0.35
C ASN A 26 -0.10 -3.98 1.24
N ARG A 27 -0.54 -3.28 2.29
CA ARG A 27 -1.59 -3.75 3.20
C ARG A 27 -2.99 -3.50 2.63
N LYS A 28 -3.94 -4.40 2.90
CA LYS A 28 -5.37 -4.14 2.70
C LYS A 28 -5.95 -3.42 3.92
N CYS A 29 -6.85 -2.48 3.67
CA CYS A 29 -7.55 -1.75 4.71
C CYS A 29 -8.54 -2.68 5.44
N PRO A 30 -8.52 -2.73 6.79
CA PRO A 30 -9.43 -3.58 7.55
C PRO A 30 -10.91 -3.13 7.47
N ARG A 31 -11.18 -1.87 7.10
CA ARG A 31 -12.54 -1.33 7.02
C ARG A 31 -13.20 -1.53 5.65
N CYS A 32 -12.48 -1.22 4.57
CA CYS A 32 -13.07 -1.16 3.22
C CYS A 32 -12.39 -2.08 2.20
N GLY A 33 -11.38 -2.88 2.61
CA GLY A 33 -10.66 -3.80 1.74
C GLY A 33 -9.77 -3.16 0.67
N SER A 34 -9.71 -1.83 0.59
CA SER A 34 -8.88 -1.10 -0.38
C SER A 34 -7.40 -1.17 -0.01
N ILE A 35 -6.53 -1.01 -1.02
CA ILE A 35 -5.08 -1.03 -0.81
C ILE A 35 -4.65 0.25 -0.09
N MET A 36 -3.93 0.11 1.03
CA MET A 36 -3.41 1.24 1.79
C MET A 36 -2.05 1.68 1.24
N ALA A 37 -1.78 2.98 1.36
CA ALA A 37 -0.49 3.58 1.06
C ALA A 37 0.40 3.52 2.30
N HIS A 38 1.64 3.07 2.11
CA HIS A 38 2.64 3.07 3.16
C HIS A 38 3.43 4.37 3.12
N HIS A 39 3.34 5.17 4.18
CA HIS A 39 4.10 6.40 4.33
C HIS A 39 5.15 6.21 5.42
N MET A 40 6.42 6.26 5.06
CA MET A 40 7.54 6.08 6.02
C MET A 40 7.93 7.36 6.75
N LYS A 41 7.56 8.54 6.23
CA LYS A 41 7.94 9.85 6.79
C LYS A 41 6.70 10.72 7.08
N PRO A 42 6.70 11.56 8.13
CA PRO A 42 7.69 11.64 9.21
C PRO A 42 7.61 10.47 10.21
N VAL A 43 6.43 9.85 10.34
CA VAL A 43 6.18 8.64 11.13
C VAL A 43 5.61 7.57 10.20
N GLU A 44 6.09 6.33 10.38
CA GLU A 44 5.66 5.18 9.61
C GLU A 44 4.17 4.88 9.85
N ARG A 45 3.38 4.97 8.78
CA ARG A 45 1.92 4.79 8.83
C ARG A 45 1.37 4.17 7.57
N TRP A 46 0.29 3.44 7.73
CA TRP A 46 -0.60 3.02 6.64
C TRP A 46 -1.77 3.98 6.55
N HIS A 47 -1.99 4.58 5.39
CA HIS A 47 -3.12 5.47 5.13
C HIS A 47 -4.01 4.88 4.03
N CYS A 48 -5.31 4.78 4.27
CA CYS A 48 -6.29 4.40 3.27
C CYS A 48 -6.84 5.64 2.57
N GLY A 49 -6.59 5.79 1.26
CA GLY A 49 -7.10 6.92 0.47
C GLY A 49 -8.62 6.88 0.18
N ARG A 50 -9.32 5.78 0.48
CA ARG A 50 -10.76 5.65 0.21
C ARG A 50 -11.63 6.04 1.40
N CYS A 51 -11.26 5.62 2.61
CA CYS A 51 -12.05 5.87 3.83
C CYS A 51 -11.32 6.71 4.87
N ASN A 52 -10.17 7.31 4.51
CA ASN A 52 -9.32 8.13 5.38
C ASN A 52 -8.89 7.46 6.70
N TYR A 53 -8.87 6.12 6.72
CA TYR A 53 -8.39 5.37 7.87
C TYR A 53 -6.86 5.31 7.90
N THR A 54 -6.28 5.58 9.07
CA THR A 54 -4.83 5.59 9.31
C THR A 54 -4.43 4.64 10.43
N GLU A 55 -3.40 3.84 10.19
CA GLU A 55 -2.74 3.03 11.21
C GLU A 55 -1.29 3.46 11.34
N PHE A 56 -0.87 3.85 12.54
CA PHE A 56 0.51 4.18 12.83
C PHE A 56 1.23 2.92 13.30
N ILE A 57 2.38 2.61 12.70
CA ILE A 57 3.21 1.49 13.13
C ILE A 57 4.09 2.03 14.26
N THR A 58 3.55 2.16 15.46
CA THR A 58 4.37 2.41 16.65
C THR A 58 5.19 1.16 16.94
N LYS A 59 6.51 1.21 16.71
CA LYS A 59 7.44 0.27 17.34
C LYS A 59 7.37 0.53 18.85
N LYS A 60 6.79 -0.42 19.58
CA LYS A 60 6.84 -0.46 21.04
C LYS A 60 8.26 -0.72 21.52
#